data_AF-A0A954F150-F1
#
_entry.id   AF-A0A954F150-F1
#
_cell.length_a   1.000
_cell.length_b   1.000
_cell.length_c   1.000
_cell.angle_alpha   90.00
_cell.angle_beta   90.00
_cell.angle_gamma   90.00
#
_symmetry.space_group_name_H-M   'P 1'
#
loop_
_entity.id
_entity.type
_entity.pdbx_description
1 polymer ?
#
loop_
_entity_poly.entity_id
_entity_poly.type
_entity_poly.pdbx_seq_one_letter_code
_entity_poly.pdbx_strand_id
1 'polypeptide(L)'
;MSYEDELIRWFGSSPHIMAEQARRVDQKAVETLGISSLVLMENAGLHASERALAMLPAENPCAVIFCGAGNNGGDGYVIARQLHLNGVQVKVRYRVGLDRLSGDALSNARIVHAMGLDVKPIQIADRSWNSCDLAIDALLGTGLRGALREDWREDLKHINATCKDHGIRTLAIDLPSGLNANTGHADEHTFRADETVTFVARKAAFAIENTSQWTGKVSVVSIGIPSEFVFQTLRSETPDAPGFISD
;
A
#
# COMPACT_ATOMS: atom_id res chain seq x y z
N MET A 1 -18.78 -11.80 1.01
CA MET A 1 -18.65 -11.00 2.25
C MET A 1 -17.25 -10.47 2.25
N SER A 2 -17.09 -9.15 2.35
CA SER A 2 -15.77 -8.53 2.33
C SER A 2 -15.06 -8.72 3.68
N TYR A 3 -13.73 -8.61 3.71
CA TYR A 3 -12.98 -8.61 4.96
C TYR A 3 -13.38 -7.43 5.87
N GLU A 4 -13.75 -6.30 5.28
CA GLU A 4 -14.30 -5.14 6.00
C GLU A 4 -15.64 -5.47 6.68
N ASP A 5 -16.52 -6.25 6.06
CA ASP A 5 -17.77 -6.71 6.68
C ASP A 5 -17.51 -7.55 7.94
N GLU A 6 -16.42 -8.35 7.93
CA GLU A 6 -16.03 -9.13 9.11
C GLU A 6 -15.50 -8.25 10.24
N LEU A 7 -14.74 -7.21 9.93
CA LEU A 7 -14.34 -6.21 10.92
C LEU A 7 -15.58 -5.52 11.51
N ILE A 8 -16.52 -5.07 10.68
CA ILE A 8 -17.75 -4.41 11.14
C ILE A 8 -18.55 -5.31 12.09
N ARG A 9 -18.58 -6.63 11.87
CA ARG A 9 -19.25 -7.58 12.77
C ARG A 9 -18.67 -7.58 14.19
N TRP A 10 -17.35 -7.43 14.33
CA TRP A 10 -16.70 -7.40 15.64
C TRP A 10 -16.74 -6.01 16.28
N PHE A 11 -16.55 -4.97 15.49
CA PHE A 11 -16.42 -3.59 15.99
C PHE A 11 -17.74 -2.82 16.09
N GLY A 12 -18.79 -3.26 15.38
CA GLY A 12 -20.08 -2.57 15.24
C GLY A 12 -20.08 -1.47 14.16
N SER A 13 -18.91 -1.02 13.72
CA SER A 13 -18.68 -0.07 12.63
C SER A 13 -17.32 -0.33 11.96
N SER A 14 -16.99 0.39 10.89
CA SER A 14 -15.68 0.28 10.25
C SER A 14 -14.60 0.88 11.17
N PRO A 15 -13.65 0.10 11.71
CA PRO A 15 -12.66 0.63 12.61
C PRO A 15 -11.61 1.47 11.87
N HIS A 16 -11.24 2.60 12.48
CA HIS A 16 -10.14 3.46 12.05
C HIS A 16 -8.98 3.38 13.05
N ILE A 17 -7.78 3.06 12.58
CA ILE A 17 -6.62 2.79 13.43
C ILE A 17 -5.43 3.68 13.10
N MET A 18 -4.64 4.00 14.12
CA MET A 18 -3.37 4.70 13.99
C MET A 18 -2.30 3.76 13.40
N ALA A 19 -1.27 4.33 12.80
CA ALA A 19 -0.10 3.61 12.29
C ALA A 19 0.52 2.66 13.32
N GLU A 20 0.56 3.07 14.60
CA GLU A 20 1.15 2.26 15.66
C GLU A 20 0.27 1.06 16.02
N GLN A 21 -1.05 1.23 16.01
CA GLN A 21 -2.00 0.15 16.23
C GLN A 21 -1.92 -0.89 15.11
N ALA A 22 -1.78 -0.45 13.85
CA ALA A 22 -1.56 -1.36 12.72
C ALA A 22 -0.28 -2.19 12.91
N ARG A 23 0.85 -1.53 13.22
CA ARG A 23 2.13 -2.23 13.51
C ARG A 23 2.01 -3.21 14.65
N ARG A 24 1.24 -2.87 15.69
CA ARG A 24 1.03 -3.78 16.83
C ARG A 24 0.25 -5.01 16.40
N VAL A 25 -0.78 -4.88 15.59
CA VAL A 25 -1.56 -6.02 15.10
C VAL A 25 -0.65 -6.97 14.33
N ASP A 26 0.17 -6.44 13.42
CA ASP A 26 1.16 -7.25 12.68
C ASP A 26 2.15 -7.94 13.62
N GLN A 27 2.70 -7.19 14.59
CA GLN A 27 3.63 -7.73 15.58
C GLN A 27 3.00 -8.84 16.41
N LYS A 28 1.79 -8.65 16.94
CA LYS A 28 1.10 -9.66 17.74
C LYS A 28 0.69 -10.87 16.91
N ALA A 29 0.39 -10.71 15.63
CA ALA A 29 0.15 -11.84 14.73
C ALA A 29 1.41 -12.71 14.57
N VAL A 30 2.58 -12.09 14.44
CA VAL A 30 3.86 -12.81 14.42
C VAL A 30 4.15 -13.47 15.77
N GLU A 31 4.07 -12.73 16.87
CA GLU A 31 4.49 -13.19 18.20
C GLU A 31 3.50 -14.20 18.83
N THR A 32 2.19 -13.99 18.65
CA THR A 32 1.15 -14.77 19.32
C THR A 32 0.60 -15.88 18.44
N LEU A 33 0.34 -15.59 17.15
CA LEU A 33 -0.22 -16.57 16.22
C LEU A 33 0.87 -17.35 15.47
N GLY A 34 2.12 -16.90 15.50
CA GLY A 34 3.23 -17.54 14.80
C GLY A 34 3.19 -17.34 13.28
N ILE A 35 2.42 -16.38 12.77
CA ILE A 35 2.35 -16.09 11.33
C ILE A 35 3.63 -15.35 10.94
N SER A 36 4.41 -15.90 10.01
CA SER A 36 5.63 -15.23 9.54
C SER A 36 5.30 -13.86 8.92
N SER A 37 6.13 -12.85 9.19
CA SER A 37 5.99 -11.51 8.59
C SER A 37 6.04 -11.55 7.05
N LEU A 38 6.82 -12.47 6.48
CA LEU A 38 6.87 -12.71 5.05
C LEU A 38 5.54 -13.24 4.50
N VAL A 39 4.81 -14.05 5.28
CA VAL A 39 3.46 -14.55 4.91
C VAL A 39 2.43 -13.43 5.01
N LEU A 40 2.52 -12.56 6.01
CA LEU A 40 1.67 -11.37 6.11
C LEU A 40 1.85 -10.46 4.87
N MET A 41 3.10 -10.18 4.50
CA MET A 41 3.45 -9.41 3.30
C MET A 41 2.98 -10.09 2.00
N GLU A 42 3.14 -11.42 1.90
CA GLU A 42 2.66 -12.18 0.74
C GLU A 42 1.14 -12.04 0.58
N ASN A 43 0.38 -12.17 1.67
CA ASN A 43 -1.07 -12.03 1.64
C ASN A 43 -1.50 -10.59 1.31
N ALA A 44 -0.80 -9.59 1.86
CA ALA A 44 -1.04 -8.18 1.57
C ALA A 44 -0.87 -7.90 0.07
N GLY A 45 0.28 -8.27 -0.49
CA GLY A 45 0.56 -8.07 -1.91
C GLY A 45 -0.31 -8.91 -2.83
N LEU A 46 -0.68 -10.14 -2.45
CA LEU A 46 -1.59 -10.99 -3.23
C LEU A 46 -2.97 -10.34 -3.35
N HIS A 47 -3.64 -10.00 -2.24
CA HIS A 47 -4.96 -9.40 -2.30
C HIS A 47 -4.94 -7.99 -2.91
N ALA A 48 -3.87 -7.22 -2.71
CA ALA A 48 -3.70 -5.94 -3.42
C ALA A 48 -3.55 -6.14 -4.94
N SER A 49 -2.86 -7.20 -5.38
CA SER A 49 -2.72 -7.52 -6.81
C SER A 49 -4.06 -7.90 -7.45
N GLU A 50 -4.97 -8.54 -6.73
CA GLU A 50 -6.32 -8.84 -7.22
C GLU A 50 -7.12 -7.55 -7.50
N ARG A 51 -6.96 -6.54 -6.63
CA ARG A 51 -7.53 -5.20 -6.86
C ARG A 51 -6.90 -4.50 -8.05
N ALA A 52 -5.57 -4.58 -8.19
CA ALA A 52 -4.86 -4.06 -9.35
C ALA A 52 -5.31 -4.71 -10.67
N LEU A 53 -5.50 -6.03 -10.70
CA LEU A 53 -6.01 -6.76 -11.88
C LEU A 53 -7.40 -6.27 -12.29
N ALA A 54 -8.29 -5.99 -11.33
CA ALA A 54 -9.61 -5.42 -11.60
C ALA A 54 -9.53 -3.98 -12.18
N MET A 55 -8.39 -3.31 -12.02
CA MET A 55 -8.09 -1.98 -12.58
C MET A 55 -7.22 -2.05 -13.84
N LEU A 56 -7.05 -3.20 -14.47
CA LEU A 56 -6.32 -3.34 -15.73
C LEU A 56 -7.26 -3.65 -16.90
N PRO A 57 -6.89 -3.32 -18.15
CA PRO A 57 -7.62 -3.78 -19.31
C PRO A 57 -7.46 -5.30 -19.49
N ALA A 58 -8.37 -5.91 -20.26
CA ALA A 58 -8.35 -7.36 -20.48
C ALA A 58 -7.22 -7.81 -21.43
N GLU A 59 -6.81 -6.96 -22.37
CA GLU A 59 -5.82 -7.30 -23.40
C GLU A 59 -4.53 -6.52 -23.19
N ASN A 60 -3.39 -7.22 -23.23
CA ASN A 60 -2.04 -6.67 -23.11
C ASN A 60 -1.83 -5.66 -21.95
N PRO A 61 -2.30 -5.95 -20.72
CA PRO A 61 -2.21 -5.00 -19.62
C PRO A 61 -0.77 -4.70 -19.23
N CYS A 62 -0.48 -3.43 -18.90
CA CYS A 62 0.80 -2.94 -18.43
C CYS A 62 0.65 -2.22 -17.10
N ALA A 63 1.49 -2.57 -16.12
CA ALA A 63 1.54 -1.90 -14.83
C ALA A 63 2.97 -1.45 -14.48
N VAL A 64 3.08 -0.25 -13.92
CA VAL A 64 4.30 0.24 -13.27
C VAL A 64 4.10 0.28 -11.76
N ILE A 65 5.06 -0.25 -11.01
CA ILE A 65 5.05 -0.26 -9.55
C ILE A 65 6.22 0.55 -9.02
N PHE A 66 5.94 1.55 -8.19
CA PHE A 66 6.94 2.39 -7.53
C PHE A 66 7.23 1.84 -6.14
N CYS A 67 8.40 1.21 -5.95
CA CYS A 67 8.73 0.54 -4.69
C CYS A 67 9.67 1.38 -3.81
N GLY A 68 9.25 1.57 -2.56
CA GLY A 68 10.07 2.19 -1.51
C GLY A 68 11.07 1.24 -0.85
N ALA A 69 11.68 1.72 0.23
CA ALA A 69 12.70 0.98 0.98
C ALA A 69 12.14 0.07 2.09
N GLY A 70 10.93 0.36 2.58
CA GLY A 70 10.31 -0.33 3.72
C GLY A 70 9.30 -1.40 3.31
N ASN A 71 8.47 -1.82 4.27
CA ASN A 71 7.46 -2.88 4.07
C ASN A 71 6.50 -2.58 2.92
N ASN A 72 6.08 -1.32 2.75
CA ASN A 72 5.21 -0.94 1.62
C ASN A 72 5.88 -1.26 0.26
N GLY A 73 7.19 -1.02 0.15
CA GLY A 73 7.95 -1.41 -1.04
C GLY A 73 8.04 -2.92 -1.21
N GLY A 74 8.13 -3.67 -0.10
CA GLY A 74 8.00 -5.12 -0.07
C GLY A 74 6.67 -5.63 -0.62
N ASP A 75 5.55 -5.04 -0.20
CA ASP A 75 4.21 -5.32 -0.75
C ASP A 75 4.20 -5.04 -2.26
N GLY A 76 4.80 -3.93 -2.70
CA GLY A 76 4.98 -3.59 -4.11
C GLY A 76 5.74 -4.65 -4.91
N TYR A 77 6.81 -5.24 -4.36
CA TYR A 77 7.53 -6.34 -5.01
C TYR A 77 6.70 -7.63 -5.08
N VAL A 78 5.88 -7.94 -4.06
CA VAL A 78 4.92 -9.05 -4.13
C VAL A 78 3.90 -8.79 -5.24
N ILE A 79 3.29 -7.61 -5.27
CA ILE A 79 2.31 -7.20 -6.30
C ILE A 79 2.94 -7.33 -7.70
N ALA A 80 4.17 -6.84 -7.89
CA ALA A 80 4.87 -6.95 -9.16
C ALA A 80 4.99 -8.40 -9.65
N ARG A 81 5.37 -9.33 -8.76
CA ARG A 81 5.44 -10.76 -9.08
C ARG A 81 4.05 -11.32 -9.38
N GLN A 82 3.05 -11.04 -8.56
CA GLN A 82 1.71 -11.57 -8.73
C GLN A 82 1.05 -11.08 -10.03
N LEU A 83 1.22 -9.81 -10.39
CA LEU A 83 0.76 -9.28 -11.67
C LEU A 83 1.46 -9.95 -12.86
N HIS A 84 2.78 -10.14 -12.77
CA HIS A 84 3.53 -10.84 -13.82
C HIS A 84 3.05 -12.28 -14.02
N LEU A 85 2.77 -13.01 -12.93
CA LEU A 85 2.22 -14.37 -12.99
C LEU A 85 0.83 -14.41 -13.63
N ASN A 86 0.09 -13.30 -13.61
CA ASN A 86 -1.20 -13.13 -14.26
C ASN A 86 -1.11 -12.53 -15.67
N GLY A 87 0.08 -12.54 -16.29
CA GLY A 87 0.27 -12.12 -17.69
C GLY A 87 0.35 -10.62 -17.91
N VAL A 88 0.48 -9.82 -16.86
CA VAL A 88 0.66 -8.36 -16.96
C VAL A 88 2.10 -8.04 -17.34
N GLN A 89 2.29 -7.10 -18.27
CA GLN A 89 3.60 -6.51 -18.50
C GLN A 89 3.96 -5.60 -17.31
N VAL A 90 4.93 -6.05 -16.51
CA VAL A 90 5.29 -5.38 -15.26
C VAL A 90 6.59 -4.60 -15.40
N LYS A 91 6.58 -3.36 -14.92
CA LYS A 91 7.73 -2.48 -14.74
C LYS A 91 7.86 -2.12 -13.27
N VAL A 92 9.05 -2.26 -12.70
CA VAL A 92 9.31 -1.84 -11.32
C VAL A 92 10.26 -0.67 -11.31
N ARG A 93 9.90 0.39 -10.58
CA ARG A 93 10.75 1.57 -10.38
C ARG A 93 11.03 1.74 -8.90
N TYR A 94 12.27 1.50 -8.48
CA TYR A 94 12.64 1.52 -7.07
C TYR A 94 13.27 2.85 -6.65
N ARG A 95 13.05 3.24 -5.39
CA ARG A 95 13.72 4.40 -4.79
C ARG A 95 15.13 4.09 -4.29
N VAL A 96 15.35 2.89 -3.74
CA VAL A 96 16.65 2.44 -3.24
C VAL A 96 17.01 1.08 -3.81
N GLY A 97 18.30 0.86 -4.08
CA GLY A 97 18.81 -0.41 -4.60
C GLY A 97 18.73 -1.55 -3.58
N LEU A 98 18.91 -2.78 -4.06
CA LEU A 98 18.90 -3.99 -3.23
C LEU A 98 19.84 -3.93 -2.03
N ASP A 99 20.96 -3.22 -2.16
CA ASP A 99 21.98 -3.01 -1.12
C ASP A 99 21.47 -2.24 0.10
N ARG A 100 20.38 -1.47 -0.06
CA ARG A 100 19.75 -0.66 0.99
C ARG A 100 18.42 -1.21 1.48
N LEU A 101 17.98 -2.36 0.97
CA LEU A 101 16.80 -3.06 1.46
C LEU A 101 17.18 -4.05 2.58
N SER A 102 16.23 -4.35 3.45
CA SER A 102 16.37 -5.33 4.52
C SER A 102 15.05 -6.07 4.76
N GLY A 103 15.11 -7.19 5.50
CA GLY A 103 13.93 -7.95 5.89
C GLY A 103 13.11 -8.43 4.70
N ASP A 104 11.79 -8.42 4.85
CA ASP A 104 10.85 -8.98 3.87
C ASP A 104 10.86 -8.23 2.53
N ALA A 105 11.11 -6.92 2.55
CA ALA A 105 11.24 -6.13 1.33
C ALA A 105 12.44 -6.58 0.47
N LEU A 106 13.58 -6.88 1.10
CA LEU A 106 14.75 -7.43 0.39
C LEU A 106 14.47 -8.83 -0.16
N SER A 107 13.81 -9.69 0.63
CA SER A 107 13.44 -11.04 0.21
C SER A 107 12.60 -11.00 -1.07
N ASN A 108 11.55 -10.18 -1.11
CA ASN A 108 10.68 -10.05 -2.27
C ASN A 108 11.35 -9.35 -3.45
N ALA A 109 12.16 -8.31 -3.21
CA ALA A 109 12.92 -7.66 -4.27
C ALA A 109 13.89 -8.64 -4.97
N ARG A 110 14.56 -9.53 -4.22
CA ARG A 110 15.45 -10.55 -4.80
C ARG A 110 14.70 -11.52 -5.71
N ILE A 111 13.50 -11.94 -5.33
CA ILE A 111 12.66 -12.81 -6.17
C ILE A 111 12.32 -12.10 -7.48
N VAL A 112 11.84 -10.86 -7.42
CA VAL A 112 11.50 -10.06 -8.60
C VAL A 112 12.69 -9.89 -9.56
N HIS A 113 13.89 -9.63 -9.02
CA HIS A 113 15.10 -9.56 -9.84
C HIS A 113 15.47 -10.91 -10.45
N ALA A 114 15.39 -12.00 -9.69
CA ALA A 114 15.69 -13.35 -10.16
C ALA A 114 14.71 -13.83 -11.26
N MET A 115 13.47 -13.32 -11.26
CA MET A 115 12.49 -13.55 -12.32
C MET A 115 12.77 -12.76 -13.61
N GLY A 116 13.74 -11.83 -13.59
CA GLY A 116 14.12 -11.06 -14.77
C GLY A 116 13.14 -9.96 -15.17
N LEU A 117 12.35 -9.43 -14.23
CA LEU A 117 11.43 -8.30 -14.49
C LEU A 117 12.20 -7.01 -14.85
N ASP A 118 11.54 -6.05 -15.52
CA ASP A 118 12.10 -4.73 -15.82
C ASP A 118 12.17 -3.86 -14.56
N VAL A 119 13.24 -4.03 -13.78
CA VAL A 119 13.49 -3.33 -12.52
C VAL A 119 14.56 -2.26 -12.70
N LYS A 120 14.21 -0.99 -12.46
CA LYS A 120 15.10 0.18 -12.64
C LYS A 120 14.92 1.18 -11.50
N PRO A 121 15.91 2.06 -11.23
CA PRO A 121 15.69 3.17 -10.31
C PRO A 121 14.64 4.14 -10.86
N ILE A 122 13.94 4.87 -9.99
CA ILE A 122 13.10 6.00 -10.38
C ILE A 122 13.98 7.08 -11.00
N GLN A 123 13.61 7.50 -12.22
CA GLN A 123 14.29 8.56 -12.95
C GLN A 123 13.26 9.41 -13.69
N ILE A 124 13.30 10.73 -13.50
CA ILE A 124 12.39 11.68 -14.15
C ILE A 124 12.49 11.63 -15.69
N ALA A 125 13.62 11.21 -16.24
CA ALA A 125 13.82 11.06 -17.68
C ALA A 125 13.26 9.74 -18.24
N ASP A 126 12.91 8.77 -17.39
CA ASP A 126 12.38 7.49 -17.85
C ASP A 126 10.95 7.69 -18.37
N ARG A 127 10.77 7.41 -19.66
CA ARG A 127 9.48 7.45 -20.37
C ARG A 127 8.92 6.06 -20.64
N SER A 128 9.64 5.01 -20.26
CA SER A 128 9.33 3.63 -20.63
C SER A 128 8.05 3.08 -20.00
N TRP A 129 7.47 3.77 -19.02
CA TRP A 129 6.23 3.39 -18.33
C TRP A 129 5.05 4.30 -18.68
N ASN A 130 5.23 5.34 -19.50
CA ASN A 130 4.17 6.28 -19.88
C ASN A 130 3.03 5.62 -20.67
N SER A 131 3.26 4.42 -21.21
CA SER A 131 2.26 3.63 -21.92
C SER A 131 1.60 2.55 -21.06
N CYS A 132 1.92 2.48 -19.75
CA CYS A 132 1.23 1.55 -18.87
C CYS A 132 -0.19 2.04 -18.54
N ASP A 133 -1.05 1.09 -18.20
CA ASP A 133 -2.46 1.34 -17.88
C ASP A 133 -2.67 1.66 -16.40
N LEU A 134 -1.78 1.18 -15.53
CA LEU A 134 -1.85 1.33 -14.08
C LEU A 134 -0.49 1.70 -13.48
N ALA A 135 -0.49 2.73 -12.63
CA ALA A 135 0.62 3.10 -11.76
C ALA A 135 0.28 2.74 -10.30
N ILE A 136 1.13 1.94 -9.66
CA ILE A 136 0.96 1.46 -8.29
C ILE A 136 1.97 2.15 -7.39
N ASP A 137 1.48 2.90 -6.42
CA ASP A 137 2.27 3.54 -5.38
C ASP A 137 2.49 2.60 -4.19
N ALA A 138 3.71 2.09 -4.10
CA ALA A 138 4.21 1.27 -3.00
C ALA A 138 5.46 1.93 -2.37
N LEU A 139 5.51 3.27 -2.37
CA LEU A 139 6.68 4.04 -1.94
C LEU A 139 6.73 4.23 -0.43
N LEU A 140 5.68 4.79 0.17
CA LEU A 140 5.58 5.13 1.59
C LEU A 140 4.19 4.74 2.11
N GLY A 141 4.14 3.88 3.12
CA GLY A 141 2.90 3.58 3.85
C GLY A 141 2.82 4.36 5.17
N THR A 142 2.40 3.69 6.24
CA THR A 142 2.33 4.24 7.61
C THR A 142 3.64 4.81 8.20
N GLY A 143 4.79 4.63 7.53
CA GLY A 143 6.12 5.03 8.00
C GLY A 143 6.44 6.52 7.87
N LEU A 144 5.66 7.30 7.14
CA LEU A 144 5.91 8.74 6.97
C LEU A 144 5.81 9.48 8.32
N ARG A 145 6.88 10.19 8.69
CA ARG A 145 6.95 11.03 9.88
C ARG A 145 7.31 12.46 9.47
N GLY A 146 6.51 13.43 9.92
CA GLY A 146 6.73 14.84 9.61
C GLY A 146 6.49 15.18 8.13
N ALA A 147 7.18 16.22 7.66
CA ALA A 147 7.05 16.71 6.29
C ALA A 147 7.75 15.79 5.27
N LEU A 148 7.15 15.71 4.07
CA LEU A 148 7.76 15.02 2.95
C LEU A 148 9.04 15.76 2.51
N ARG A 149 10.16 15.03 2.41
CA ARG A 149 11.45 15.59 1.98
C ARG A 149 11.40 15.98 0.51
N GLU A 150 12.22 16.95 0.11
CA GLU A 150 12.23 17.51 -1.25
C GLU A 150 12.47 16.45 -2.34
N ASP A 151 13.37 15.51 -2.09
CA ASP A 151 13.67 14.44 -3.04
C ASP A 151 12.45 13.55 -3.35
N TRP A 152 11.55 13.37 -2.37
CA TRP A 152 10.28 12.66 -2.57
C TRP A 152 9.22 13.52 -3.27
N ARG A 153 9.21 14.84 -3.00
CA ARG A 153 8.30 15.80 -3.63
C ARG A 153 8.50 15.81 -5.14
N GLU A 154 9.75 15.85 -5.61
CA GLU A 154 10.07 15.84 -7.03
C GLU A 154 9.61 14.54 -7.72
N ASP A 155 9.89 13.39 -7.11
CA ASP A 155 9.47 12.07 -7.61
C ASP A 155 7.93 12.00 -7.74
N LEU A 156 7.20 12.32 -6.67
CA LEU A 156 5.74 12.24 -6.69
C LEU A 156 5.09 13.28 -7.61
N LYS A 157 5.63 14.49 -7.69
CA LYS A 157 5.19 15.51 -8.64
C LYS A 157 5.30 15.00 -10.07
N HIS A 158 6.44 14.39 -10.41
CA HIS A 158 6.66 13.83 -11.74
C HIS A 158 5.71 12.65 -12.03
N ILE A 159 5.53 11.74 -11.06
CA ILE A 159 4.64 10.59 -11.21
C ILE A 159 3.19 11.06 -11.43
N ASN A 160 2.68 11.92 -10.56
CA ASN A 160 1.32 12.46 -10.67
C ASN A 160 1.08 13.18 -12.00
N ALA A 161 2.02 14.01 -12.45
CA ALA A 161 1.92 14.70 -13.74
C ALA A 161 1.87 13.72 -14.91
N THR A 162 2.75 12.72 -14.91
CA THR A 162 2.82 11.72 -15.98
C THR A 162 1.55 10.86 -16.01
N CYS A 163 1.04 10.41 -14.86
CA CYS A 163 -0.21 9.65 -14.82
C CYS A 163 -1.39 10.46 -15.38
N LYS A 164 -1.48 11.75 -15.02
CA LYS A 164 -2.51 12.64 -15.53
C LYS A 164 -2.38 12.88 -17.04
N ASP A 165 -1.18 13.19 -17.52
CA ASP A 165 -0.95 13.55 -18.93
C ASP A 165 -1.17 12.36 -19.87
N HIS A 166 -0.96 11.14 -19.38
CA HIS A 166 -1.11 9.91 -20.15
C HIS A 166 -2.38 9.11 -19.82
N GLY A 167 -3.23 9.59 -18.90
CA GLY A 167 -4.47 8.90 -18.52
C GLY A 167 -4.26 7.55 -17.83
N ILE A 168 -3.14 7.40 -17.10
CA ILE A 168 -2.78 6.17 -16.38
C ILE A 168 -3.60 6.11 -15.10
N ARG A 169 -4.28 4.98 -14.84
CA ARG A 169 -4.98 4.77 -13.57
C ARG A 169 -4.00 4.67 -12.41
N THR A 170 -4.41 5.05 -11.22
CA THR A 170 -3.53 5.09 -10.05
C THR A 170 -4.07 4.28 -8.87
N LEU A 171 -3.22 3.42 -8.31
CA LEU A 171 -3.53 2.61 -7.13
C LEU A 171 -2.50 2.89 -6.04
N ALA A 172 -2.93 3.27 -4.83
CA ALA A 172 -2.04 3.37 -3.68
C ALA A 172 -2.12 2.12 -2.79
N ILE A 173 -0.96 1.69 -2.29
CA ILE A 173 -0.81 0.58 -1.37
C ILE A 173 -0.58 1.12 0.03
N ASP A 174 -1.37 0.63 0.98
CA ASP A 174 -1.46 1.06 2.37
C ASP A 174 -2.02 2.49 2.48
N LEU A 175 -1.28 3.49 2.01
CA LEU A 175 -1.63 4.91 1.98
C LEU A 175 -1.02 5.56 0.72
N PRO A 176 -1.64 6.60 0.15
CA PRO A 176 -0.95 7.44 -0.83
C PRO A 176 0.31 8.05 -0.21
N SER A 177 1.45 7.86 -0.87
CA SER A 177 2.73 8.40 -0.43
C SER A 177 2.67 9.91 -0.35
N GLY A 178 3.03 10.46 0.81
CA GLY A 178 2.86 11.88 1.14
C GLY A 178 1.69 12.17 2.09
N LEU A 179 0.78 11.21 2.31
CA LEU A 179 -0.30 11.30 3.29
C LEU A 179 0.14 10.75 4.65
N ASN A 180 -0.02 11.56 5.71
CA ASN A 180 0.22 11.10 7.07
C ASN A 180 -0.93 10.22 7.57
N ALA A 181 -0.62 8.96 7.90
CA ALA A 181 -1.56 7.93 8.36
C ALA A 181 -2.44 8.31 9.57
N ASN A 182 -1.95 9.19 10.44
CA ASN A 182 -2.59 9.52 11.71
C ASN A 182 -3.30 10.87 11.66
N THR A 183 -2.68 11.86 11.02
CA THR A 183 -3.16 13.25 11.06
C THR A 183 -3.90 13.67 9.79
N GLY A 184 -3.86 12.87 8.73
CA GLY A 184 -4.45 13.23 7.43
C GLY A 184 -3.75 14.40 6.73
N HIS A 185 -2.67 14.93 7.33
CA HIS A 185 -1.86 15.95 6.67
C HIS A 185 -1.22 15.36 5.42
N ALA A 186 -1.45 16.02 4.29
CA ALA A 186 -0.93 15.64 2.99
C ALA A 186 -0.02 16.74 2.45
N ASP A 187 1.08 16.33 1.84
CA ASP A 187 1.89 17.23 1.01
C ASP A 187 1.15 17.59 -0.29
N GLU A 188 1.43 18.75 -0.89
CA GLU A 188 0.83 19.16 -2.17
C GLU A 188 1.14 18.20 -3.33
N HIS A 189 2.23 17.44 -3.21
CA HIS A 189 2.65 16.45 -4.18
C HIS A 189 2.34 15.02 -3.73
N THR A 190 1.52 14.82 -2.71
CA THR A 190 1.01 13.50 -2.32
C THR A 190 0.50 12.73 -3.54
N PHE A 191 0.77 11.43 -3.60
CA PHE A 191 0.28 10.58 -4.69
C PHE A 191 -1.25 10.69 -4.81
N ARG A 192 -1.76 10.84 -6.03
CA ARG A 192 -3.21 10.96 -6.30
C ARG A 192 -3.73 9.64 -6.82
N ALA A 193 -4.40 8.88 -5.96
CA ALA A 193 -4.91 7.55 -6.25
C ALA A 193 -6.39 7.58 -6.70
N ASP A 194 -6.73 6.78 -7.70
CA ASP A 194 -8.12 6.44 -8.04
C ASP A 194 -8.70 5.45 -7.02
N GLU A 195 -7.87 4.50 -6.57
CA GLU A 195 -8.18 3.54 -5.50
C GLU A 195 -6.99 3.43 -4.52
N THR A 196 -7.27 3.21 -3.24
CA THR A 196 -6.27 2.87 -2.22
C THR A 196 -6.66 1.53 -1.60
N VAL A 197 -5.73 0.58 -1.57
CA VAL A 197 -5.86 -0.68 -0.84
C VAL A 197 -5.15 -0.56 0.49
N THR A 198 -5.86 -0.81 1.57
CA THR A 198 -5.36 -0.76 2.95
C THR A 198 -5.43 -2.12 3.60
N PHE A 199 -4.55 -2.36 4.57
CA PHE A 199 -4.43 -3.62 5.30
C PHE A 199 -4.90 -3.48 6.74
N VAL A 200 -5.30 -4.61 7.35
CA VAL A 200 -5.75 -4.73 8.75
C VAL A 200 -7.07 -4.03 9.04
N ALA A 201 -7.14 -2.71 8.86
CA ALA A 201 -8.32 -1.86 9.01
C ALA A 201 -8.12 -0.53 8.24
N ARG A 202 -9.10 0.36 8.24
CA ARG A 202 -8.89 1.72 7.72
C ARG A 202 -7.90 2.48 8.61
N LYS A 203 -6.99 3.27 8.01
CA LYS A 203 -6.15 4.18 8.80
C LYS A 203 -6.94 5.41 9.21
N ALA A 204 -6.59 6.00 10.35
CA ALA A 204 -7.22 7.20 10.90
C ALA A 204 -7.31 8.34 9.87
N ALA A 205 -6.29 8.49 9.01
CA ALA A 205 -6.29 9.46 7.92
C ALA A 205 -7.53 9.39 7.01
N PHE A 206 -8.10 8.20 6.78
CA PHE A 206 -9.23 8.03 5.86
C PHE A 206 -10.55 8.60 6.40
N ALA A 207 -10.65 8.82 7.72
CA ALA A 207 -11.81 9.47 8.35
C ALA A 207 -11.69 11.00 8.35
N ILE A 208 -10.55 11.56 7.92
CA ILE A 208 -10.30 13.00 7.98
C ILE A 208 -10.83 13.64 6.69
N GLU A 209 -11.59 14.74 6.86
CA GLU A 209 -12.13 15.51 5.74
C GLU A 209 -11.04 15.88 4.73
N ASN A 210 -11.43 15.92 3.46
CA ASN A 210 -10.58 16.29 2.32
C ASN A 210 -9.40 15.34 2.03
N THR A 211 -9.23 14.21 2.73
CA THR A 211 -8.21 13.22 2.37
C THR A 211 -8.61 12.39 1.14
N SER A 212 -9.91 12.29 0.85
CA SER A 212 -10.48 11.55 -0.28
C SER A 212 -9.96 12.00 -1.64
N GLN A 213 -9.52 13.26 -1.78
CA GLN A 213 -8.90 13.79 -3.00
C GLN A 213 -7.56 13.12 -3.35
N TRP A 214 -6.94 12.45 -2.38
CA TRP A 214 -5.66 11.75 -2.53
C TRP A 214 -5.85 10.23 -2.56
N THR A 215 -6.83 9.71 -1.82
CA THR A 215 -7.01 8.27 -1.62
C THR A 215 -7.91 7.63 -2.66
N GLY A 216 -8.81 8.41 -3.27
CA GLY A 216 -9.88 7.86 -4.10
C GLY A 216 -10.74 6.87 -3.30
N LYS A 217 -11.18 5.79 -3.95
CA LYS A 217 -11.93 4.71 -3.28
C LYS A 217 -11.01 3.93 -2.34
N VAL A 218 -11.41 3.71 -1.09
CA VAL A 218 -10.61 2.94 -0.12
C VAL A 218 -11.20 1.55 0.10
N SER A 219 -10.42 0.50 -0.12
CA SER A 219 -10.78 -0.89 0.15
C SER A 219 -9.85 -1.52 1.20
N VAL A 220 -10.43 -2.22 2.18
CA VAL A 220 -9.65 -2.98 3.19
C VAL A 220 -9.56 -4.43 2.74
N VAL A 221 -8.33 -4.95 2.65
CA VAL A 221 -8.07 -6.35 2.34
C VAL A 221 -7.43 -7.08 3.52
N SER A 222 -7.69 -8.38 3.62
CA SER A 222 -7.09 -9.22 4.65
C SER A 222 -5.60 -9.41 4.38
N ILE A 223 -4.81 -9.61 5.44
CA ILE A 223 -3.41 -10.05 5.34
C ILE A 223 -3.22 -11.44 5.97
N GLY A 224 -4.32 -12.18 6.16
CA GLY A 224 -4.31 -13.51 6.79
C GLY A 224 -4.38 -13.47 8.32
N ILE A 225 -4.75 -12.33 8.91
CA ILE A 225 -5.02 -12.21 10.35
C ILE A 225 -6.53 -12.33 10.57
N PRO A 226 -6.99 -13.21 11.48
CA PRO A 226 -8.42 -13.30 11.82
C PRO A 226 -8.97 -11.96 12.35
N SER A 227 -10.13 -11.53 11.85
CA SER A 227 -10.78 -10.28 12.27
C SER A 227 -11.05 -10.20 13.79
N GLU A 228 -11.37 -11.34 14.41
CA GLU A 228 -11.49 -11.47 15.87
C GLU A 228 -10.19 -11.11 16.59
N PHE A 229 -9.05 -11.57 16.07
CA PHE A 229 -7.74 -11.30 16.68
C PHE A 229 -7.36 -9.83 16.55
N VAL A 230 -7.68 -9.20 15.42
CA VAL A 230 -7.54 -7.74 15.23
C VAL A 230 -8.37 -7.00 16.28
N PHE A 231 -9.62 -7.40 16.48
CA PHE A 231 -10.51 -6.82 17.49
C PHE A 231 -9.99 -6.95 18.92
N GLN A 232 -9.60 -8.16 19.33
CA GLN A 232 -9.06 -8.42 20.67
C GLN A 232 -7.78 -7.62 20.91
N THR A 233 -6.90 -7.55 19.91
CA THR A 233 -5.66 -6.78 19.98
C THR A 233 -5.94 -5.30 20.19
N LEU A 234 -6.81 -4.70 19.38
CA LEU A 234 -7.10 -3.27 19.45
C LEU A 234 -7.87 -2.88 20.70
N ARG A 235 -8.81 -3.71 21.19
CA ARG A 235 -9.50 -3.45 22.46
C ARG A 235 -8.58 -3.49 23.67
N SER A 236 -7.60 -4.39 23.67
CA SER A 236 -6.65 -4.50 24.79
C SER A 236 -5.79 -3.24 24.99
N GLU A 237 -5.67 -2.40 23.97
CA GLU A 237 -4.88 -1.16 24.02
C GLU A 237 -5.71 0.09 24.39
N THR A 238 -7.03 0.02 24.27
CA THR A 238 -7.93 1.11 24.65
C THR A 238 -9.05 0.61 25.57
N PRO A 239 -8.77 0.28 26.84
CA PRO A 239 -9.79 -0.19 27.78
C PRO A 239 -10.92 0.84 28.01
N ASP A 240 -10.60 2.14 27.90
CA ASP A 240 -11.48 3.27 28.26
C ASP A 240 -11.74 4.27 27.11
N ALA A 241 -11.38 3.98 25.85
CA ALA A 241 -11.70 4.90 24.77
C ALA A 241 -13.21 4.89 24.50
N PRO A 242 -13.92 6.05 24.52
CA PRO A 242 -15.24 6.13 23.91
C PRO A 242 -15.08 5.69 22.46
N GLY A 243 -16.03 4.87 21.99
CA GLY A 243 -15.90 4.04 20.79
C GLY A 243 -15.16 4.69 19.62
N PHE A 244 -14.44 3.83 18.89
CA PHE A 244 -13.91 4.04 17.55
C PHE A 244 -14.62 5.20 16.85
N ILE A 245 -13.86 6.18 16.33
CA ILE A 245 -14.39 7.35 15.63
C ILE A 245 -15.42 6.85 14.62
N SER A 246 -16.69 7.04 14.96
CA SER A 246 -17.85 6.77 14.12
C SER A 246 -18.04 7.97 13.23
N ASP A 247 -18.25 7.73 11.94
CA ASP A 247 -18.72 8.74 10.99
C ASP A 247 -20.01 9.45 11.49
#